data_AF-A0A3A0CKU4-F1
#
_entry.id   AF-A0A3A0CKU4-F1
#
_cell.length_a   1.000
_cell.length_b   1.000
_cell.length_c   1.000
_cell.angle_alpha   90.00
_cell.angle_beta   90.00
_cell.angle_gamma   90.00
#
_symmetry.space_group_name_H-M   'P 1'
#
loop_
_entity.id
_entity.type
_entity.pdbx_description
1 polymer ?
#
loop_
_entity_poly.entity_id
_entity_poly.type
_entity_poly.pdbx_seq_one_letter_code
_entity_poly.pdbx_strand_id
1 'polypeptide(L)'
;MTFLELAKRVLEEEKKPLSVDEIWDTAKSKGYDRDLASQGKTPSATIAAQIYVNIRDSDNSPFVKIGARPRRFSLRSLLSDADLEALDESQSEVEIPRKAAEFLERDLHPFLSYYAYFFLKAYTKTIQHSRSDRREFGEWIHPDMVGFYFPVDDWKPEVIEFGSAIGNIATKLFSFEIKRELTFGNLRESFFQTVSNSSWSHEGYLVAAQISTDEEFQAELRRLSTSFGIGVIKIDIDDPDSSEMGAIPKR
;
A
#
# COMPACT_ATOMS: atom_id res chain seq x y z
N MET A 1 0.81 -4.95 31.14
CA MET A 1 -0.39 -5.03 30.29
C MET A 1 0.02 -5.20 28.84
N THR A 2 -0.72 -5.99 28.05
CA THR A 2 -0.53 -6.13 26.59
C THR A 2 -1.40 -5.13 25.81
N PHE A 3 -1.14 -4.95 24.51
CA PHE A 3 -1.97 -4.10 23.66
C PHE A 3 -3.41 -4.64 23.50
N LEU A 4 -3.58 -5.96 23.47
CA LEU A 4 -4.90 -6.60 23.45
C LEU A 4 -5.68 -6.36 24.75
N GLU A 5 -5.01 -6.47 25.90
CA GLU A 5 -5.61 -6.17 27.22
C GLU A 5 -6.00 -4.69 27.35
N LEU A 6 -5.14 -3.80 26.86
CA LEU A 6 -5.41 -2.36 26.79
C LEU A 6 -6.65 -2.07 25.95
N ALA A 7 -6.73 -2.65 24.74
CA ALA A 7 -7.87 -2.46 23.86
C ALA A 7 -9.17 -2.98 24.48
N LYS A 8 -9.13 -4.17 25.09
CA LYS A 8 -10.28 -4.75 25.81
C LYS A 8 -10.76 -3.82 26.93
N ARG A 9 -9.84 -3.34 27.77
CA ARG A 9 -10.15 -2.45 28.89
C ARG A 9 -10.79 -1.14 28.43
N VAL A 10 -10.25 -0.51 27.39
CA VAL A 10 -10.79 0.73 26.83
C VAL A 10 -12.21 0.53 26.31
N LEU A 11 -12.45 -0.55 25.55
CA LEU A 11 -13.78 -0.85 25.01
C LEU A 11 -14.80 -1.20 26.11
N GLU A 12 -14.37 -1.89 27.17
CA GLU A 12 -15.21 -2.24 28.32
C GLU A 12 -15.66 -1.00 29.12
N GLU A 13 -14.78 -0.01 29.27
CA GLU A 13 -15.09 1.25 29.94
C GLU A 13 -15.95 2.19 29.09
N GLU A 14 -15.61 2.34 27.80
CA GLU A 14 -16.28 3.29 26.91
C GLU A 14 -17.64 2.77 26.43
N LYS A 15 -17.86 1.45 26.46
CA LYS A 15 -19.12 0.76 26.09
C LYS A 15 -19.68 1.19 24.74
N LYS A 16 -18.82 1.59 23.81
CA LYS A 16 -19.17 2.03 22.46
C LYS A 16 -18.13 1.53 21.46
N PRO A 17 -18.51 1.37 20.18
CA PRO A 17 -17.56 0.96 19.15
C PRO A 17 -16.53 2.06 18.86
N LEU A 18 -15.25 1.73 18.94
CA LEU A 18 -14.15 2.68 18.74
C LEU A 18 -13.23 2.26 17.59
N SER A 19 -12.67 3.23 16.87
CA SER A 19 -11.56 2.98 15.95
C SER A 19 -10.27 2.70 16.71
N VAL A 20 -9.27 2.15 16.03
CA VAL A 20 -7.99 1.84 16.67
C VAL A 20 -7.26 3.08 17.19
N ASP A 21 -7.36 4.19 16.45
CA ASP A 21 -6.79 5.47 16.87
C ASP A 21 -7.55 6.04 18.07
N GLU A 22 -8.89 5.96 18.08
CA GLU A 22 -9.69 6.38 19.23
C GLU A 22 -9.39 5.54 20.49
N ILE A 23 -9.15 4.22 20.33
CA ILE A 23 -8.73 3.35 21.43
C ILE A 23 -7.40 3.82 22.00
N TRP A 24 -6.43 4.13 21.14
CA TRP A 24 -5.10 4.57 21.55
C TRP A 24 -5.11 5.95 22.22
N ASP A 25 -5.85 6.91 21.67
CA ASP A 25 -5.96 8.26 22.23
C ASP A 25 -6.70 8.25 23.58
N THR A 26 -7.72 7.39 23.71
CA THR A 26 -8.42 7.19 24.99
C THR A 26 -7.48 6.57 26.02
N ALA A 27 -6.67 5.57 25.62
CA ALA A 27 -5.70 4.95 26.49
C ALA A 27 -4.64 5.96 26.99
N LYS A 28 -4.13 6.84 26.11
CA LYS A 28 -3.23 7.93 26.50
C LYS A 28 -3.88 8.92 27.46
N SER A 29 -5.11 9.33 27.16
CA SER A 29 -5.85 10.30 27.98
C SER A 29 -6.11 9.76 29.40
N LYS A 30 -6.29 8.44 29.53
CA LYS A 30 -6.48 7.75 30.82
C LYS A 30 -5.17 7.27 31.47
N GLY A 31 -4.03 7.44 30.81
CA GLY A 31 -2.70 7.05 31.30
C GLY A 31 -2.39 5.55 31.25
N TYR A 32 -3.17 4.76 30.50
CA TYR A 32 -2.99 3.32 30.35
C TYR A 32 -1.78 2.96 29.47
N ASP A 33 -1.29 3.91 28.68
CA ASP A 33 -0.07 3.77 27.88
C ASP A 33 1.19 3.51 28.74
N ARG A 34 1.17 3.91 30.02
CA ARG A 34 2.28 3.74 30.97
C ARG A 34 2.38 2.33 31.56
N ASP A 35 1.28 1.58 31.50
CA ASP A 35 1.19 0.22 32.04
C ASP A 35 1.56 -0.86 30.98
N LEU A 36 1.90 -0.42 29.77
CA LEU A 36 2.37 -1.27 28.68
C LEU A 36 3.82 -1.70 28.90
N ALA A 37 4.09 -2.99 28.68
CA ALA A 37 5.45 -3.54 28.79
C ALA A 37 6.42 -3.01 27.71
N SER A 38 5.90 -2.54 26.57
CA SER A 38 6.69 -1.86 25.55
C SER A 38 5.88 -0.77 24.85
N GLN A 39 6.56 0.31 24.47
CA GLN A 39 6.01 1.30 23.54
C GLN A 39 6.56 0.98 22.15
N GLY A 40 5.75 0.32 21.32
CA GLY A 40 6.08 0.12 19.91
C GLY A 40 6.21 1.46 19.18
N LYS A 41 6.92 1.48 18.03
CA LYS A 41 7.04 2.68 17.19
C LYS A 41 5.69 3.18 16.66
N THR A 42 4.73 2.27 16.49
CA THR A 42 3.38 2.51 15.98
C THR A 42 2.32 1.79 16.84
N PRO A 43 1.93 2.37 17.98
CA PRO A 43 1.02 1.73 18.93
C PRO A 43 -0.37 1.42 18.37
N SER A 44 -0.99 2.35 17.62
CA SER A 44 -2.27 2.10 16.94
C SER A 44 -2.18 0.90 15.99
N ALA A 45 -1.16 0.86 15.12
CA ALA A 45 -0.97 -0.28 14.21
C ALA A 45 -0.76 -1.61 14.96
N THR A 46 -0.07 -1.58 16.11
CA THR A 46 0.14 -2.76 16.95
C THR A 46 -1.17 -3.25 17.58
N ILE A 47 -2.03 -2.33 18.03
CA ILE A 47 -3.37 -2.65 18.55
C ILE A 47 -4.24 -3.28 17.44
N ALA A 48 -4.22 -2.69 16.24
CA ALA A 48 -4.94 -3.22 15.08
C ALA A 48 -4.55 -4.67 14.81
N ALA A 49 -3.24 -4.94 14.65
CA ALA A 49 -2.72 -6.28 14.35
C ALA A 49 -3.14 -7.30 15.40
N GLN A 50 -3.03 -6.96 16.69
CA GLN A 50 -3.41 -7.88 17.76
C GLN A 50 -4.91 -8.18 17.79
N ILE A 51 -5.77 -7.19 17.55
CA ILE A 51 -7.22 -7.40 17.46
C ILE A 51 -7.56 -8.26 16.24
N TYR A 52 -6.98 -7.98 15.07
CA TYR A 52 -7.23 -8.75 13.84
C TYR A 52 -6.78 -10.20 13.97
N VAL A 53 -5.57 -10.44 14.48
CA VAL A 53 -5.05 -11.79 14.74
C VAL A 53 -5.95 -12.52 15.74
N ASN A 54 -6.41 -11.84 16.80
CA ASN A 54 -7.29 -12.46 17.78
C ASN A 54 -8.66 -12.83 17.18
N ILE A 55 -9.23 -11.99 16.31
CA ILE A 55 -10.48 -12.29 15.61
C ILE A 55 -10.31 -13.46 14.63
N ARG A 56 -9.17 -13.56 13.96
CA ARG A 56 -8.89 -14.61 12.97
C ARG A 56 -8.59 -15.96 13.62
N ASP A 57 -7.80 -15.97 14.69
CA ASP A 57 -7.23 -17.18 15.27
C ASP A 57 -8.07 -17.73 16.45
N SER A 58 -9.12 -17.01 16.88
CA SER A 58 -10.01 -17.43 17.97
C SER A 58 -11.49 -17.37 17.56
N ASP A 59 -12.12 -18.55 17.42
CA ASP A 59 -13.55 -18.71 17.11
C ASP A 59 -14.49 -17.98 18.09
N ASN A 60 -14.01 -17.72 19.31
CA ASN A 60 -14.73 -16.96 20.33
C ASN A 60 -13.94 -15.71 20.77
N SER A 61 -13.40 -14.97 19.80
CA SER A 61 -12.76 -13.68 20.08
C SER A 61 -13.72 -12.75 20.83
N PRO A 62 -13.25 -12.08 21.90
CA PRO A 62 -14.05 -11.07 22.58
C PRO A 62 -14.31 -9.83 21.73
N PHE A 63 -13.63 -9.66 20.58
CA PHE A 63 -13.76 -8.49 19.72
C PHE A 63 -14.66 -8.78 18.52
N VAL A 64 -15.47 -7.80 18.14
CA VAL A 64 -16.32 -7.83 16.95
C VAL A 64 -16.06 -6.58 16.11
N LYS A 65 -16.00 -6.75 14.79
CA LYS A 65 -15.85 -5.66 13.83
C LYS A 65 -17.20 -5.00 13.61
N ILE A 66 -17.29 -3.68 13.74
CA ILE A 66 -18.51 -2.90 13.52
C ILE A 66 -18.26 -1.85 12.45
N GLY A 67 -19.11 -1.85 11.43
CA GLY A 67 -19.05 -0.92 10.32
C GLY A 67 -17.91 -1.18 9.33
N ALA A 68 -17.96 -0.47 8.21
CA ALA A 68 -16.99 -0.62 7.13
C ALA A 68 -15.77 0.31 7.30
N ARG A 69 -15.97 1.64 7.40
CA ARG A 69 -14.89 2.64 7.47
C ARG A 69 -15.33 3.95 8.17
N PRO A 70 -14.52 4.52 9.09
CA PRO A 70 -13.36 3.88 9.72
C PRO A 70 -13.81 2.63 10.47
N ARG A 71 -13.02 1.55 10.37
CA ARG A 71 -13.36 0.27 10.99
C ARG A 71 -13.35 0.46 12.51
N ARG A 72 -14.47 0.15 13.16
CA ARG A 72 -14.62 0.23 14.61
C ARG A 72 -14.67 -1.17 15.19
N PHE A 73 -14.27 -1.29 16.46
CA PHE A 73 -14.27 -2.53 17.21
C PHE A 73 -15.13 -2.35 18.46
N SER A 74 -15.83 -3.40 18.84
CA SER A 74 -16.57 -3.49 20.11
C SER A 74 -16.34 -4.87 20.74
N LEU A 75 -16.79 -5.04 21.98
CA LEU A 75 -16.77 -6.33 22.64
C LEU A 75 -18.04 -7.12 22.33
N ARG A 76 -17.90 -8.41 22.06
CA ARG A 76 -19.03 -9.33 21.82
C ARG A 76 -20.03 -9.31 22.98
N SER A 77 -19.53 -9.17 24.21
CA SER A 77 -20.36 -9.08 25.44
C SER A 77 -21.22 -7.82 25.53
N LEU A 78 -20.99 -6.81 24.68
CA LEU A 78 -21.76 -5.55 24.65
C LEU A 78 -22.84 -5.55 23.56
N LEU A 79 -22.92 -6.59 22.73
CA LEU A 79 -23.87 -6.71 21.62
C LEU A 79 -24.97 -7.71 21.98
N SER A 80 -26.20 -7.44 21.54
CA SER A 80 -27.29 -8.42 21.62
C SER A 80 -27.18 -9.46 20.51
N ASP A 81 -27.82 -10.62 20.66
CA ASP A 81 -27.84 -11.66 19.63
C ASP A 81 -28.38 -11.13 18.29
N ALA A 82 -29.36 -10.22 18.34
CA ALA A 82 -29.90 -9.54 17.15
C ALA A 82 -28.89 -8.60 16.46
N ASP A 83 -28.01 -7.93 17.23
CA ASP A 83 -26.95 -7.09 16.67
C ASP A 83 -25.86 -7.95 16.01
N LEU A 84 -25.58 -9.13 16.56
CA LEU A 84 -24.59 -10.06 16.00
C LEU A 84 -25.09 -10.67 14.68
N GLU A 85 -26.37 -11.02 14.58
CA GLU A 85 -26.99 -11.52 13.35
C GLU A 85 -26.98 -10.45 12.24
N ALA A 86 -27.32 -9.20 12.56
CA ALA A 86 -27.27 -8.09 11.61
C ALA A 86 -25.85 -7.79 11.09
N LEU A 87 -24.82 -8.06 11.92
CA LEU A 87 -23.42 -7.89 11.52
C LEU A 87 -22.97 -8.98 10.54
N ASP A 88 -23.45 -10.22 10.70
CA ASP A 88 -23.13 -11.34 9.79
C ASP A 88 -23.75 -11.15 8.40
N GLU A 89 -24.97 -10.61 8.31
CA GLU A 89 -25.60 -10.26 7.03
C GLU A 89 -24.89 -9.09 6.32
N SER A 90 -24.33 -8.15 7.08
CA SER A 90 -23.59 -6.99 6.57
C SER A 90 -22.14 -7.28 6.13
N GLN A 91 -21.66 -8.53 6.24
CA GLN A 91 -20.35 -8.94 5.72
C GLN A 91 -20.30 -9.08 4.19
N SER A 92 -21.45 -8.98 3.51
CA SER A 92 -21.48 -8.75 2.08
C SER A 92 -20.87 -7.37 1.79
N GLU A 93 -19.77 -7.34 1.02
CA GLU A 93 -19.02 -6.14 0.64
C GLU A 93 -19.93 -5.02 0.11
N VAL A 94 -20.37 -4.13 1.00
CA VAL A 94 -20.95 -2.86 0.57
C VAL A 94 -19.78 -1.93 0.27
N GLU A 95 -19.31 -1.98 -0.98
CA GLU A 95 -18.51 -0.91 -1.58
C GLU A 95 -19.37 0.36 -1.64
N ILE A 96 -19.29 1.19 -0.60
CA ILE A 96 -19.77 2.57 -0.68
C ILE A 96 -18.73 3.36 -1.50
N PRO A 97 -19.14 4.13 -2.53
CA PRO A 97 -18.22 4.87 -3.36
C PRO A 97 -17.45 5.86 -2.49
N ARG A 98 -16.15 5.65 -2.32
CA ARG A 98 -15.25 6.70 -1.85
C ARG A 98 -15.39 7.85 -2.83
N LYS A 99 -15.52 9.08 -2.29
CA LYS A 99 -15.50 10.32 -3.05
C LYS A 99 -14.45 10.15 -4.15
N ALA A 100 -14.88 10.08 -5.42
CA ALA A 100 -13.97 9.81 -6.52
C ALA A 100 -12.81 10.76 -6.36
N ALA A 101 -11.59 10.23 -6.20
CA ALA A 101 -10.42 11.08 -6.16
C ALA A 101 -10.51 12.02 -7.38
N GLU A 102 -10.47 13.33 -7.12
CA GLU A 102 -10.73 14.37 -8.12
C GLU A 102 -9.70 14.40 -9.26
N PHE A 103 -8.73 13.48 -9.23
CA PHE A 103 -7.63 13.36 -10.16
C PHE A 103 -7.64 12.00 -10.88
N LEU A 104 -7.03 12.00 -12.06
CA LEU A 104 -6.81 10.85 -12.93
C LEU A 104 -5.39 10.32 -12.75
N GLU A 105 -5.13 9.10 -13.22
CA GLU A 105 -3.79 8.48 -13.18
C GLU A 105 -2.72 9.36 -13.84
N ARG A 106 -3.07 10.00 -14.97
CA ARG A 106 -2.18 10.94 -15.69
C ARG A 106 -1.71 12.10 -14.81
N ASP A 107 -2.50 12.49 -13.82
CA ASP A 107 -2.18 13.63 -12.95
C ASP A 107 -1.08 13.27 -11.94
N LEU A 108 -0.77 11.97 -11.77
CA LEU A 108 0.35 11.48 -10.96
C LEU A 108 1.69 11.55 -11.69
N HIS A 109 1.71 11.76 -13.02
CA HIS A 109 2.94 11.72 -13.80
C HIS A 109 3.99 12.74 -13.34
N PRO A 110 3.66 14.02 -13.06
CA PRO A 110 4.64 14.99 -12.58
C PRO A 110 5.25 14.60 -11.23
N PHE A 111 4.43 14.05 -10.32
CA PHE A 111 4.87 13.61 -8.99
C PHE A 111 5.79 12.39 -9.10
N LEU A 112 5.45 11.43 -9.97
CA LEU A 112 6.31 10.29 -10.23
C LEU A 112 7.62 10.71 -10.92
N SER A 113 7.58 11.68 -11.84
CA SER A 113 8.79 12.26 -12.44
C SER A 113 9.70 12.90 -11.39
N TYR A 114 9.13 13.65 -10.45
CA TYR A 114 9.85 14.21 -9.31
C TYR A 114 10.51 13.10 -8.48
N TYR A 115 9.71 12.11 -8.06
CA TYR A 115 10.21 10.99 -7.26
C TYR A 115 11.33 10.22 -7.97
N ALA A 116 11.13 9.86 -9.23
CA ALA A 116 12.11 9.12 -10.01
C ALA A 116 13.43 9.90 -10.17
N TYR A 117 13.37 11.22 -10.37
CA TYR A 117 14.56 12.04 -10.48
C TYR A 117 15.35 12.11 -9.16
N PHE A 118 14.68 12.41 -8.05
CA PHE A 118 15.36 12.61 -6.77
C PHE A 118 15.80 11.31 -6.10
N PHE A 119 14.95 10.28 -6.11
CA PHE A 119 15.16 9.04 -5.37
C PHE A 119 15.73 7.90 -6.23
N LEU A 120 15.37 7.82 -7.52
CA LEU A 120 15.87 6.77 -8.43
C LEU A 120 17.00 7.26 -9.35
N LYS A 121 17.29 8.56 -9.36
CA LYS A 121 18.23 9.22 -10.31
C LYS A 121 17.87 8.96 -11.78
N ALA A 122 16.58 8.73 -12.04
CA ALA A 122 16.08 8.33 -13.34
C ALA A 122 15.36 9.49 -14.03
N TYR A 123 15.65 9.69 -15.31
CA TYR A 123 14.90 10.58 -16.18
C TYR A 123 13.69 9.85 -16.74
N THR A 124 12.51 10.42 -16.59
CA THR A 124 11.26 9.76 -16.99
C THR A 124 10.63 10.35 -18.23
N LYS A 125 9.88 9.53 -18.97
CA LYS A 125 9.03 9.97 -20.08
C LYS A 125 7.71 9.22 -20.07
N THR A 126 6.61 9.95 -20.28
CA THR A 126 5.28 9.37 -20.45
C THR A 126 5.13 8.71 -21.81
N ILE A 127 4.54 7.52 -21.82
CA ILE A 127 4.11 6.83 -23.02
C ILE A 127 2.68 7.28 -23.35
N GLN A 128 2.43 7.65 -24.61
CA GLN A 128 1.12 8.10 -25.07
C GLN A 128 0.40 6.98 -25.82
N HIS A 129 -0.36 6.19 -25.08
CA HIS A 129 -1.06 4.97 -25.53
C HIS A 129 -2.03 5.25 -26.69
N SER A 130 -2.62 6.45 -26.70
CA SER A 130 -3.58 6.93 -27.72
C SER A 130 -2.99 7.05 -29.13
N ARG A 131 -1.66 6.93 -29.26
CA ARG A 131 -0.95 6.96 -30.54
C ARG A 131 -0.57 5.57 -31.06
N SER A 132 -0.93 4.51 -30.35
CA SER A 132 -0.66 3.14 -30.81
C SER A 132 -1.76 2.66 -31.76
N ASP A 133 -1.38 2.20 -32.95
CA ASP A 133 -2.29 1.83 -34.04
C ASP A 133 -2.82 0.37 -33.95
N ARG A 134 -2.64 -0.34 -32.84
CA ARG A 134 -2.92 -1.78 -32.77
C ARG A 134 -4.27 -2.09 -32.11
N ARG A 135 -5.21 -2.58 -32.94
CA ARG A 135 -6.56 -3.04 -32.54
C ARG A 135 -6.65 -4.55 -32.23
N GLU A 136 -5.58 -5.34 -32.39
CA GLU A 136 -5.74 -6.81 -32.49
C GLU A 136 -4.93 -7.70 -31.54
N PHE A 137 -3.95 -7.23 -30.75
CA PHE A 137 -3.21 -8.14 -29.86
C PHE A 137 -2.78 -7.49 -28.53
N GLY A 138 -3.41 -7.97 -27.45
CA GLY A 138 -3.00 -7.79 -26.04
C GLY A 138 -3.62 -6.55 -25.36
N GLU A 139 -4.27 -6.73 -24.21
CA GLU A 139 -4.76 -5.61 -23.38
C GLU A 139 -3.60 -4.86 -22.69
N TRP A 140 -2.42 -5.47 -22.58
CA TRP A 140 -1.27 -4.96 -21.83
C TRP A 140 -0.03 -4.87 -22.74
N ILE A 141 0.13 -3.71 -23.39
CA ILE A 141 1.11 -3.51 -24.48
C ILE A 141 2.28 -2.62 -24.05
N HIS A 142 2.04 -1.67 -23.15
CA HIS A 142 3.02 -0.68 -22.73
C HIS A 142 2.73 -0.14 -21.33
N PRO A 143 3.76 0.20 -20.55
CA PRO A 143 3.60 0.91 -19.28
C PRO A 143 3.20 2.36 -19.50
N ASP A 144 2.72 3.04 -18.46
CA ASP A 144 2.32 4.46 -18.50
C ASP A 144 3.51 5.41 -18.61
N MET A 145 4.60 5.07 -17.90
CA MET A 145 5.84 5.83 -17.95
C MET A 145 7.05 4.90 -18.01
N VAL A 146 8.12 5.41 -18.60
CA VAL A 146 9.43 4.76 -18.62
C VAL A 146 10.46 5.67 -17.97
N GLY A 147 11.46 5.07 -17.34
CA GLY A 147 12.58 5.78 -16.73
C GLY A 147 13.92 5.26 -17.27
N PHE A 148 14.91 6.14 -17.30
CA PHE A 148 16.26 5.78 -17.69
C PHE A 148 17.26 6.40 -16.71
N TYR A 149 18.09 5.55 -16.10
CA TYR A 149 19.24 5.96 -15.30
C TYR A 149 20.51 5.87 -16.14
N PHE A 150 21.22 7.01 -16.25
CA PHE A 150 22.55 7.08 -16.84
C PHE A 150 23.58 7.28 -15.72
N PRO A 151 24.58 6.39 -15.57
CA PRO A 151 25.61 6.55 -14.55
C PRO A 151 26.63 7.66 -14.87
N VAL A 152 26.41 8.47 -15.91
CA VAL A 152 27.42 9.40 -16.45
C VAL A 152 27.84 10.48 -15.46
N ASP A 153 26.94 10.93 -14.61
CA ASP A 153 27.23 11.94 -13.59
C ASP A 153 27.70 11.31 -12.26
N ASP A 154 27.35 10.05 -12.01
CA ASP A 154 27.64 9.35 -10.76
C ASP A 154 28.96 8.58 -10.80
N TRP A 155 29.43 8.19 -11.99
CA TRP A 155 30.59 7.33 -12.16
C TRP A 155 31.80 8.09 -12.68
N LYS A 156 32.98 7.67 -12.23
CA LYS A 156 34.22 8.21 -12.78
C LYS A 156 34.38 7.78 -14.25
N PRO A 157 34.99 8.61 -15.11
CA PRO A 157 35.19 8.29 -16.52
C PRO A 157 35.82 6.91 -16.77
N GLU A 158 36.76 6.49 -15.92
CA GLU A 158 37.44 5.20 -16.06
C GLU A 158 36.49 4.01 -15.87
N VAL A 159 35.47 4.15 -15.03
CA VAL A 159 34.47 3.09 -14.79
C VAL A 159 33.50 3.01 -15.98
N ILE A 160 33.14 4.15 -16.56
CA ILE A 160 32.31 4.22 -17.77
C ILE A 160 33.07 3.60 -18.95
N GLU A 161 34.35 3.93 -19.12
CA GLU A 161 35.20 3.38 -20.18
C GLU A 161 35.39 1.88 -20.02
N PHE A 162 35.66 1.40 -18.80
CA PHE A 162 35.74 -0.03 -18.52
C PHE A 162 34.42 -0.74 -18.83
N GLY A 163 33.29 -0.20 -18.36
CA GLY A 163 31.95 -0.73 -18.64
C GLY A 163 31.67 -0.83 -20.15
N SER A 164 32.00 0.22 -20.90
CA SER A 164 31.90 0.23 -22.36
C SER A 164 32.79 -0.82 -23.02
N ALA A 165 34.02 -1.01 -22.53
CA ALA A 165 34.97 -1.98 -23.08
C ALA A 165 34.53 -3.44 -22.86
N ILE A 166 33.82 -3.73 -21.78
CA ILE A 166 33.29 -5.08 -21.49
C ILE A 166 31.82 -5.27 -21.93
N GLY A 167 31.23 -4.28 -22.61
CA GLY A 167 29.83 -4.33 -23.06
C GLY A 167 28.79 -4.23 -21.94
N ASN A 168 29.18 -3.78 -20.75
CA ASN A 168 28.30 -3.54 -19.63
C ASN A 168 28.21 -2.04 -19.35
N ILE A 169 27.33 -1.38 -20.10
CA ILE A 169 26.93 -0.01 -19.79
C ILE A 169 25.96 -0.13 -18.63
N ALA A 170 26.33 0.33 -17.44
CA ALA A 170 25.52 0.21 -16.22
C ALA A 170 24.29 1.14 -16.20
N THR A 171 23.62 1.23 -17.34
CA THR A 171 22.34 1.88 -17.52
C THR A 171 21.23 1.01 -16.96
N LYS A 172 20.20 1.64 -16.41
CA LYS A 172 19.02 0.94 -15.91
C LYS A 172 17.76 1.52 -16.54
N LEU A 173 16.91 0.62 -17.05
CA LEU A 173 15.60 0.95 -17.58
C LEU A 173 14.54 0.64 -16.54
N PHE A 174 13.65 1.59 -16.34
CA PHE A 174 12.50 1.48 -15.45
C PHE A 174 11.22 1.52 -16.25
N SER A 175 10.22 0.80 -15.78
CA SER A 175 8.85 0.92 -16.25
C SER A 175 7.92 1.16 -15.07
N PHE A 176 6.90 1.97 -15.30
CA PHE A 176 5.94 2.37 -14.28
C PHE A 176 4.52 2.20 -14.81
N GLU A 177 3.73 1.41 -14.11
CA GLU A 177 2.28 1.31 -14.26
C GLU A 177 1.64 2.11 -13.14
N ILE A 178 0.75 3.04 -13.47
CA ILE A 178 0.24 4.04 -12.55
C ILE A 178 -1.24 3.77 -12.29
N LYS A 179 -1.62 3.66 -11.02
CA LYS A 179 -3.00 3.53 -10.57
C LYS A 179 -3.36 4.66 -9.63
N ARG A 180 -4.62 5.08 -9.65
CA ARG A 180 -5.11 6.08 -8.70
C ARG A 180 -5.14 5.51 -7.28
N GLU A 181 -5.69 4.31 -7.16
CA GLU A 181 -5.82 3.59 -5.90
C GLU A 181 -5.59 2.08 -6.08
N LEU A 182 -5.13 1.43 -5.02
CA LEU A 182 -5.01 -0.02 -4.94
C LEU A 182 -5.84 -0.56 -3.78
N THR A 183 -6.76 -1.46 -4.11
CA THR A 183 -7.68 -2.15 -3.21
C THR A 183 -7.71 -3.63 -3.56
N PHE A 184 -8.36 -4.47 -2.74
CA PHE A 184 -8.51 -5.89 -3.08
C PHE A 184 -9.21 -6.10 -4.43
N GLY A 185 -10.15 -5.23 -4.79
CA GLY A 185 -10.91 -5.31 -6.05
C GLY A 185 -10.05 -5.18 -7.30
N ASN A 186 -8.92 -4.44 -7.24
CA ASN A 186 -8.08 -4.18 -8.41
C ASN A 186 -6.61 -4.63 -8.26
N LEU A 187 -6.22 -5.19 -7.11
CA LEU A 187 -4.83 -5.54 -6.80
C LEU A 187 -4.24 -6.49 -7.83
N ARG A 188 -4.88 -7.64 -8.06
CA ARG A 188 -4.33 -8.69 -8.92
C ARG A 188 -4.24 -8.22 -10.36
N GLU A 189 -5.31 -7.63 -10.89
CA GLU A 189 -5.36 -7.10 -12.25
C GLU A 189 -4.25 -6.06 -12.47
N SER A 190 -4.20 -5.02 -11.62
CA SER A 190 -3.20 -3.96 -11.73
C SER A 190 -1.77 -4.50 -11.61
N PHE A 191 -1.56 -5.45 -10.72
CA PHE A 191 -0.24 -6.04 -10.50
C PHE A 191 0.19 -6.90 -11.70
N PHE A 192 -0.67 -7.76 -12.24
CA PHE A 192 -0.33 -8.59 -13.40
C PHE A 192 -0.23 -7.78 -14.70
N GLN A 193 -1.00 -6.70 -14.83
CA GLN A 193 -0.80 -5.69 -15.86
C GLN A 193 0.62 -5.11 -15.77
N THR A 194 1.05 -4.72 -14.58
CA THR A 194 2.41 -4.21 -14.35
C THR A 194 3.46 -5.25 -14.75
N VAL A 195 3.31 -6.51 -14.32
CA VAL A 195 4.23 -7.61 -14.69
C VAL A 195 4.34 -7.75 -16.20
N SER A 196 3.22 -7.77 -16.91
CA SER A 196 3.19 -7.89 -18.37
C SER A 196 3.89 -6.70 -19.05
N ASN A 197 3.50 -5.48 -18.67
CA ASN A 197 3.99 -4.23 -19.25
C ASN A 197 5.46 -3.93 -18.92
N SER A 198 6.01 -4.56 -17.88
CA SER A 198 7.35 -4.28 -17.34
C SER A 198 8.41 -5.33 -17.71
N SER A 199 8.01 -6.43 -18.35
CA SER A 199 8.87 -7.60 -18.63
C SER A 199 10.16 -7.31 -19.41
N TRP A 200 10.21 -6.21 -20.15
CA TRP A 200 11.38 -5.76 -20.92
C TRP A 200 12.33 -4.85 -20.13
N SER A 201 11.88 -4.30 -18.99
CA SER A 201 12.64 -3.35 -18.18
C SER A 201 13.48 -4.05 -17.12
N HIS A 202 14.47 -3.35 -16.56
CA HIS A 202 15.28 -3.91 -15.48
C HIS A 202 14.51 -3.90 -14.16
N GLU A 203 13.73 -2.84 -13.91
CA GLU A 203 12.90 -2.71 -12.73
C GLU A 203 11.52 -2.16 -13.14
N GLY A 204 10.48 -2.95 -12.84
CA GLY A 204 9.09 -2.55 -13.00
C GLY A 204 8.49 -2.09 -11.69
N TYR A 205 7.67 -1.05 -11.74
CA TYR A 205 6.99 -0.48 -10.58
C TYR A 205 5.49 -0.35 -10.79
N LEU A 206 4.73 -0.83 -9.80
CA LEU A 206 3.34 -0.46 -9.62
C LEU A 206 3.28 0.78 -8.73
N VAL A 207 2.76 1.87 -9.26
CA VAL A 207 2.72 3.18 -8.60
C VAL A 207 1.28 3.51 -8.26
N ALA A 208 1.02 3.95 -7.03
CA ALA A 208 -0.31 4.45 -6.67
C ALA A 208 -0.29 5.57 -5.63
N ALA A 209 -1.28 6.46 -5.69
CA ALA A 209 -1.44 7.50 -4.68
C ALA A 209 -2.13 6.98 -3.41
N GLN A 210 -3.18 6.17 -3.60
CA GLN A 210 -3.94 5.61 -2.49
C GLN A 210 -3.74 4.11 -2.40
N ILE A 211 -3.01 3.63 -1.40
CA ILE A 211 -2.83 2.20 -1.18
C ILE A 211 -3.58 1.79 0.07
N SER A 212 -4.40 0.73 -0.01
CA SER A 212 -5.13 0.21 1.14
C SER A 212 -4.19 -0.09 2.31
N THR A 213 -4.52 0.40 3.50
CA THR A 213 -3.75 0.18 4.74
C THR A 213 -4.14 -1.11 5.46
N ASP A 214 -5.06 -1.89 4.89
CA ASP A 214 -5.46 -3.18 5.42
C ASP A 214 -4.28 -4.16 5.48
N GLU A 215 -4.11 -4.86 6.60
CA GLU A 215 -2.93 -5.71 6.84
C GLU A 215 -2.86 -6.91 5.90
N GLU A 216 -4.01 -7.51 5.58
CA GLU A 216 -4.08 -8.66 4.68
C GLU A 216 -3.77 -8.23 3.24
N PHE A 217 -4.30 -7.07 2.84
CA PHE A 217 -3.97 -6.46 1.55
C PHE A 217 -2.46 -6.20 1.44
N GLN A 218 -1.87 -5.60 2.47
CA GLN A 218 -0.45 -5.29 2.51
C GLN A 218 0.43 -6.55 2.50
N ALA A 219 -0.01 -7.62 3.17
CA ALA A 219 0.65 -8.91 3.14
C ALA A 219 0.62 -9.52 1.73
N GLU A 220 -0.53 -9.48 1.05
CA GLU A 220 -0.67 -10.00 -0.32
C GLU A 220 0.15 -9.18 -1.33
N LEU A 221 0.12 -7.85 -1.25
CA LEU A 221 0.92 -6.97 -2.10
C LEU A 221 2.42 -7.26 -1.96
N ARG A 222 2.92 -7.41 -0.72
CA ARG A 222 4.32 -7.80 -0.46
C ARG A 222 4.64 -9.19 -1.00
N ARG A 223 3.73 -10.15 -0.86
CA ARG A 223 3.88 -11.51 -1.40
C ARG A 223 4.03 -11.48 -2.93
N LEU A 224 3.13 -10.76 -3.62
CA LEU A 224 3.18 -10.58 -5.07
C LEU A 224 4.49 -9.90 -5.51
N SER A 225 4.86 -8.78 -4.87
CA SER A 225 6.11 -8.08 -5.14
C SER A 225 7.34 -9.00 -5.00
N THR A 226 7.39 -9.80 -3.93
CA THR A 226 8.50 -10.73 -3.68
C THR A 226 8.54 -11.87 -4.71
N SER A 227 7.39 -12.35 -5.16
CA SER A 227 7.27 -13.45 -6.12
C SER A 227 7.62 -13.03 -7.54
N PHE A 228 7.20 -11.84 -7.97
CA PHE A 228 7.28 -11.40 -9.37
C PHE A 228 8.29 -10.27 -9.62
N GLY A 229 8.92 -9.74 -8.57
CA GLY A 229 9.99 -8.74 -8.69
C GLY A 229 9.52 -7.32 -9.04
N ILE A 230 8.23 -7.02 -8.92
CA ILE A 230 7.69 -5.67 -9.14
C ILE A 230 7.82 -4.83 -7.87
N GLY A 231 8.42 -3.66 -7.99
CA GLY A 231 8.47 -2.67 -6.93
C GLY A 231 7.13 -1.97 -6.74
N VAL A 232 6.91 -1.40 -5.55
CA VAL A 232 5.71 -0.60 -5.27
C VAL A 232 6.12 0.78 -4.81
N ILE A 233 5.59 1.81 -5.45
CA ILE A 233 5.80 3.22 -5.07
C ILE A 233 4.45 3.81 -4.66
N LYS A 234 4.41 4.38 -3.46
CA LYS A 234 3.29 5.19 -3.00
C LYS A 234 3.64 6.66 -3.20
N ILE A 235 2.85 7.35 -4.03
CA ILE A 235 3.00 8.78 -4.25
C ILE A 235 2.14 9.54 -3.25
N ASP A 236 2.74 10.49 -2.55
CA ASP A 236 2.02 11.47 -1.76
C ASP A 236 1.85 12.76 -2.60
N ILE A 237 0.60 13.14 -2.83
CA ILE A 237 0.23 14.27 -3.71
C ILE A 237 0.35 15.59 -2.94
N ASP A 238 0.11 15.56 -1.63
CA ASP A 238 0.13 16.73 -0.77
C ASP A 238 1.56 17.07 -0.35
N ASP A 239 2.38 16.05 -0.13
CA ASP A 239 3.80 16.17 0.20
C ASP A 239 4.67 15.21 -0.63
N PRO A 240 5.14 15.60 -1.83
CA PRO A 240 5.88 14.73 -2.73
C PRO A 240 7.16 14.12 -2.13
N ASP A 241 7.79 14.80 -1.16
CA ASP A 241 8.99 14.30 -0.46
C ASP A 241 8.67 13.14 0.52
N SER A 242 7.42 13.04 0.96
CA SER A 242 6.91 11.93 1.79
C SER A 242 6.48 10.71 0.98
N SER A 243 6.65 10.72 -0.36
CA SER A 243 6.43 9.55 -1.21
C SER A 243 7.41 8.42 -0.83
N GLU A 244 6.94 7.18 -0.80
CA GLU A 244 7.70 6.05 -0.26
C GLU A 244 7.70 4.80 -1.15
N MET A 245 8.79 4.04 -1.10
CA MET A 245 8.88 2.72 -1.73
C MET A 245 8.35 1.65 -0.77
N GLY A 246 7.15 1.15 -1.02
CA GLY A 246 6.51 0.12 -0.20
C GLY A 246 7.07 -1.30 -0.41
N ALA A 247 7.66 -1.57 -1.58
CA ALA A 247 8.37 -2.82 -1.85
C ALA A 247 9.47 -2.61 -2.89
N ILE A 248 10.62 -3.27 -2.70
CA ILE A 248 11.80 -3.13 -3.56
C ILE A 248 11.72 -4.21 -4.65
N PRO A 249 11.87 -3.85 -5.95
CA PRO A 249 11.90 -4.82 -7.03
C PRO A 249 13.10 -5.78 -6.87
N LYS A 250 12.94 -7.04 -7.31
CA LYS A 250 14.07 -7.98 -7.35
C LYS A 250 14.97 -7.64 -8.53
N ARG A 251 16.28 -7.56 -8.26
CA ARG A 251 17.35 -7.43 -9.26
C ARG A 251 17.60 -8.73 -10.00
#